data_AF-A0AAV8E8U4-F1
#
_entry.id   AF-A0AAV8E8U4-F1
#
_cell.length_a   1.000
_cell.length_b   1.000
_cell.length_c   1.000
_cell.angle_alpha   90.00
_cell.angle_beta   90.00
_cell.angle_gamma   90.00
#
_symmetry.space_group_name_H-M   'P 1'
#
loop_
_entity.id
_entity.type
_entity.pdbx_description
1 polymer ?
#
loop_
_entity_poly.entity_id
_entity_poly.type
_entity_poly.pdbx_seq_one_letter_code
_entity_poly.pdbx_strand_id
1 'polypeptide(L)' 'MREGDRALDDALMAKILGPEWPKAYYRIGAAMMFLEEYEQASQAFMDALLLDPINTEIEEAYRKATDCLRRSHFGEESE' A
#
# COMPACT_ATOMS: atom_id res chain seq x y z
N MET A 1 -12.56 -16.71 -0.76
CA MET A 1 -11.39 -15.97 -0.24
C MET A 1 -10.63 -15.48 -1.46
N ARG A 2 -10.60 -14.17 -1.70
CA ARG A 2 -9.84 -13.61 -2.83
C ARG A 2 -8.36 -13.69 -2.45
N GLU A 3 -7.49 -13.91 -3.42
CA GLU A 3 -6.05 -14.11 -3.16
C GLU A 3 -5.42 -12.88 -2.47
N GLY A 4 -5.96 -11.68 -2.73
CA GLY A 4 -5.54 -10.45 -2.07
C GLY A 4 -5.92 -10.37 -0.58
N ASP A 5 -7.03 -10.98 -0.15
CA ASP A 5 -7.41 -11.00 1.27
C ASP A 5 -6.38 -11.78 2.09
N ARG A 6 -5.90 -12.91 1.54
CA ARG A 6 -4.83 -13.71 2.16
C ARG A 6 -3.49 -12.97 2.18
N ALA A 7 -3.16 -12.26 1.10
CA ALA A 7 -1.96 -11.44 1.06
C ALA A 7 -1.99 -10.30 2.10
N LEU A 8 -3.19 -9.74 2.35
CA LEU A 8 -3.39 -8.73 3.39
C LEU A 8 -3.21 -9.33 4.79
N ASP A 9 -3.83 -10.47 5.10
CA ASP A 9 -3.68 -11.15 6.39
C ASP A 9 -2.21 -11.50 6.68
N ASP A 10 -1.49 -12.05 5.71
CA ASP A 10 -0.06 -12.36 5.84
C ASP A 10 0.77 -11.10 6.10
N ALA A 11 0.45 -10.00 5.42
CA ALA A 11 1.16 -8.75 5.57
C ALA A 11 0.85 -8.04 6.90
N LEU A 12 -0.38 -8.16 7.42
CA LEU A 12 -0.76 -7.69 8.76
C LEU A 12 -0.06 -8.50 9.86
N MET A 13 0.07 -9.82 9.69
CA MET A 13 0.86 -10.64 10.61
C MET A 13 2.33 -10.23 10.61
N ALA A 14 2.90 -9.87 9.46
CA ALA A 14 4.26 -9.35 9.39
C ALA A 14 4.42 -8.01 10.15
N LYS A 15 3.42 -7.13 10.11
CA LYS A 15 3.37 -5.90 10.93
C LYS A 15 3.33 -6.21 12.43
N ILE A 16 2.58 -7.23 12.86
CA ILE A 16 2.51 -7.65 14.26
C ILE A 16 3.85 -8.23 14.74
N LEU A 17 4.54 -8.99 13.88
CA LEU A 17 5.82 -9.62 14.20
C LEU A 17 7.01 -8.64 14.15
N GLY A 18 6.89 -7.54 13.40
CA GLY A 18 7.95 -6.55 13.22
C GLY A 18 7.39 -5.17 12.89
N PRO A 19 6.92 -4.39 13.89
CA PRO A 19 6.29 -3.09 13.67
C PRO A 19 7.24 -2.03 13.11
N GLU A 20 8.55 -2.26 13.19
CA GLU A 20 9.61 -1.38 12.67
C GLU A 20 10.21 -1.90 11.35
N TRP A 21 9.51 -2.77 10.60
CA TRP A 21 10.03 -3.30 9.34
C TRP A 21 9.39 -2.61 8.12
N PRO A 22 10.09 -1.67 7.44
CA PRO A 22 9.53 -0.93 6.30
C PRO A 22 9.02 -1.86 5.19
N LYS A 23 9.71 -3.00 5.00
CA LYS A 23 9.34 -4.01 4.00
C LYS A 23 8.00 -4.68 4.28
N ALA A 24 7.58 -4.79 5.55
CA ALA A 24 6.27 -5.33 5.89
C ALA A 24 5.16 -4.41 5.38
N TYR A 25 5.27 -3.11 5.67
CA TYR A 25 4.34 -2.09 5.20
C TYR A 25 4.33 -1.95 3.66
N TYR A 26 5.49 -2.07 3.01
CA TYR A 26 5.55 -2.15 1.55
C TYR A 26 4.74 -3.32 1.00
N ARG A 27 4.84 -4.51 1.61
CA ARG A 27 4.05 -5.69 1.17
C ARG A 27 2.56 -5.51 1.43
N ILE A 28 2.17 -4.88 2.53
CA ILE A 28 0.77 -4.48 2.79
C ILE A 28 0.30 -3.56 1.66
N GLY A 29 1.03 -2.48 1.38
CA GLY A 29 0.67 -1.53 0.32
C GLY A 29 0.57 -2.18 -1.05
N ALA A 30 1.50 -3.10 -1.38
CA ALA A 30 1.46 -3.85 -2.63
C ALA A 30 0.22 -4.76 -2.71
N ALA A 31 -0.14 -5.46 -1.64
CA ALA A 31 -1.36 -6.27 -1.59
C ALA A 31 -2.63 -5.41 -1.77
N MET A 32 -2.67 -4.25 -1.11
CA MET A 32 -3.77 -3.27 -1.26
C MET A 32 -3.87 -2.74 -2.70
N MET A 33 -2.73 -2.46 -3.36
CA MET A 33 -2.71 -2.10 -4.78
C MET A 33 -3.30 -3.18 -5.68
N PHE A 34 -3.05 -4.46 -5.39
CA PHE A 34 -3.65 -5.59 -6.11
C PHE A 34 -5.15 -5.75 -5.84
N LEU A 35 -5.62 -5.30 -4.67
CA LEU A 35 -7.03 -5.26 -4.31
C LEU A 35 -7.75 -4.02 -4.86
N GLU A 36 -7.03 -3.12 -5.53
CA GLU A 36 -7.52 -1.81 -5.99
C GLU A 36 -7.97 -0.88 -4.85
N GLU A 37 -7.55 -1.20 -3.62
CA GLU A 37 -7.77 -0.41 -2.40
C GLU A 37 -6.70 0.69 -2.30
N TYR A 38 -6.71 1.62 -3.26
CA TYR A 38 -5.60 2.58 -3.44
C TYR A 38 -5.42 3.54 -2.25
N GLU A 39 -6.50 3.87 -1.55
CA GLU A 39 -6.46 4.73 -0.36
C GLU A 39 -5.64 4.06 0.76
N GLN A 40 -5.97 2.80 1.06
CA GLN A 40 -5.29 2.02 2.09
C GLN A 40 -3.87 1.64 1.66
N ALA A 41 -3.64 1.41 0.36
CA ALA A 41 -2.31 1.22 -0.19
C ALA A 41 -1.40 2.44 0.06
N SER A 42 -1.92 3.64 -0.22
CA SER A 42 -1.17 4.88 -0.03
C SER A 42 -0.78 5.09 1.44
N GLN A 43 -1.69 4.79 2.37
CA GLN A 43 -1.40 4.87 3.81
C GLN A 43 -0.30 3.89 4.23
N ALA A 44 -0.35 2.64 3.75
CA ALA A 44 0.65 1.64 4.07
C ALA A 44 2.05 2.02 3.55
N PHE A 45 2.15 2.56 2.32
CA PHE A 45 3.42 3.05 1.80
C PHE A 45 3.92 4.31 2.54
N MET A 46 3.01 5.17 3.01
CA MET A 46 3.38 6.31 3.84
C MET A 46 3.98 5.86 5.17
N ASP A 47 3.36 4.89 5.85
CA ASP A 47 3.90 4.29 7.08
C ASP A 47 5.28 3.67 6.85
N ALA A 48 5.47 3.02 5.69
CA ALA A 48 6.75 2.45 5.29
C ALA A 48 7.84 3.54 5.08
N LEU A 49 7.48 4.68 4.47
CA LEU A 49 8.36 5.84 4.30
C LEU A 49 8.68 6.55 5.61
N LEU A 50 7.77 6.54 6.59
CA LEU A 50 8.07 7.08 7.92
C LEU A 50 9.18 6.30 8.62
N LEU A 51 9.27 4.99 8.34
CA LEU A 51 10.33 4.13 8.87
C LEU A 51 11.63 4.19 8.04
N ASP A 52 11.51 4.33 6.72
CA ASP A 52 12.66 4.42 5.80
C ASP A 52 12.43 5.47 4.70
N PRO A 53 12.61 6.77 5.02
CA PRO A 53 12.29 7.86 4.11
C PRO A 53 13.27 7.99 2.94
N ILE A 54 14.42 7.32 3.00
CA ILE A 54 15.43 7.32 1.94
C ILE A 54 15.20 6.22 0.91
N ASN A 55 14.18 5.38 1.11
CA ASN A 55 13.88 4.25 0.26
C ASN A 55 13.12 4.68 -0.99
N THR A 56 13.85 4.79 -2.10
CA THR A 56 13.29 5.17 -3.40
C THR A 56 12.21 4.20 -3.91
N GLU A 57 12.33 2.90 -3.59
CA GLU A 57 11.35 1.91 -4.01
C GLU A 57 9.98 2.13 -3.34
N ILE A 58 10.00 2.46 -2.05
CA ILE A 58 8.77 2.77 -1.29
C ILE A 58 8.20 4.12 -1.76
N GLU A 59 9.05 5.10 -2.03
CA GLU A 59 8.63 6.41 -2.55
C GLU A 59 7.92 6.28 -3.91
N GLU A 60 8.49 5.50 -4.83
CA GLU A 60 7.90 5.21 -6.13
C GLU A 60 6.55 4.49 -5.98
N ALA A 61 6.47 3.51 -5.07
CA ALA A 61 5.24 2.78 -4.80
C ALA A 61 4.15 3.68 -4.20
N TYR A 62 4.50 4.57 -3.27
CA TYR A 62 3.59 5.58 -2.72
C TYR A 62 3.04 6.50 -3.80
N ARG A 63 3.92 7.06 -4.65
CA ARG A 63 3.50 7.92 -5.78
C ARG A 63 2.54 7.18 -6.70
N LYS A 64 2.86 5.94 -7.06
CA LYS A 64 1.99 5.11 -7.91
C LYS A 64 0.61 4.88 -7.27
N ALA A 65 0.56 4.60 -5.97
CA ALA A 65 -0.70 4.44 -5.24
C ALA A 65 -1.55 5.72 -5.26
N THR A 66 -0.94 6.88 -5.00
CA THR A 66 -1.64 8.18 -5.05
C THR A 66 -2.12 8.53 -6.46
N ASP A 67 -1.35 8.17 -7.50
CA ASP A 67 -1.77 8.38 -8.88
C ASP A 67 -2.94 7.48 -9.28
N CYS A 68 -2.94 6.22 -8.85
CA CYS A 68 -4.07 5.31 -9.05
C CYS A 68 -5.31 5.79 -8.30
N LEU A 69 -5.17 6.23 -7.04
CA LEU A 69 -6.26 6.80 -6.24
C LEU A 69 -6.88 8.02 -6.93
N ARG A 70 -6.04 8.97 -7.37
CA ARG A 70 -6.49 10.16 -8.09
C ARG A 70 -7.21 9.80 -9.38
N ARG A 71 -6.71 8.85 -10.15
CA ARG A 71 -7.36 8.37 -11.39
C ARG A 71 -8.69 7.68 -11.12
N SER A 72 -8.78 6.91 -10.05
CA SER A 72 -10.02 6.25 -9.63
C SER A 72 -11.10 7.29 -9.30
N HIS A 73 -10.77 8.30 -8.50
CA HIS A 73 -11.72 9.37 -8.15
C HIS A 73 -12.09 10.26 -9.34
N PHE A 74 -11.14 10.55 -10.25
CA PHE A 74 -11.44 11.34 -11.45
C PHE A 74 -12.29 10.58 -12.48
N GLY A 75 -12.28 9.24 -12.44
CA GLY A 75 -13.13 8.40 -13.27
C GLY A 75 -14.61 8.47 -12.88
N GLU A 76 -14.91 8.68 -11.59
CA GLU A 76 -16.28 8.70 -11.06
C GLU A 76 -17.04 10.01 -11.38
N GLU A 77 -16.35 11.12 -11.67
CA GLU A 77 -17.00 12.40 -12.06
C GLU A 77 -17.40 12.47 -13.55
N SER A 78 -17.24 11.39 -14.32
CA SER A 78 -17.42 11.40 -15.79
C SER A 78 -18.77 10.87 -16.30
N GLU A 79 -19.74 10.53 -15.44
CA GLU A 79 -21.00 9.88 -15.84
C GLU A 79 -22.26 10.73 -15.59
#